data_AF-A0A1Q7VYV9-F1
#
_entry.id   AF-A0A1Q7VYV9-F1
#
_cell.length_a   1.000
_cell.length_b   1.000
_cell.length_c   1.000
_cell.angle_alpha   90.00
_cell.angle_beta   90.00
_cell.angle_gamma   90.00
#
_symmetry.space_group_name_H-M   'P 1'
#
loop_
_entity.id
_entity.type
_entity.pdbx_description
1 polymer ?
#
loop_
_entity_poly.entity_id
_entity_poly.type
_entity_poly.pdbx_seq_one_letter_code
_entity_poly.pdbx_strand_id
1 'polypeptide(L)'
;MTVLEEQSLADVTHTPPDRHPPTEGQYTPASDPDPRQSGVTIYNDCSPDSVCGPDNPDRCPPTEVCSPNGYPYSPGGGPGVAAARFLWLDLTRDCSLKCGHCYNASGPSGDKKLLKVLTESSPSVALMQPEDWFRVLHQAVQAGVTMIQLIGGEPTMYHGFTEVLTYALNLGLKVEIYSNLVHVRDNWWPLFQIPAVSLATSYYSDDPAEHDEITGRDSHRKTRTNIARAIGLGIRIRVGIVRVNPTQRVREARRDLEALGVQPNLIGYDRVRAFGRGQGQHAACDVNELCGRCGDGRAAIGPDGTVTPCIMSSWLKAGNVKTAPIAGILAGEEMAAAMALPLPAAKWRIGPPDAR
;
A
#
# COMPACT_ATOMS: atom_id res chain seq x y z
N MET A 1 -68.63 45.63 -8.68
CA MET A 1 -67.74 45.45 -9.85
C MET A 1 -67.14 44.05 -9.72
N THR A 2 -67.94 43.04 -10.09
CA THR A 2 -67.82 42.24 -11.34
C THR A 2 -66.55 41.38 -11.30
N VAL A 3 -66.59 40.12 -10.85
CA VAL A 3 -67.30 38.88 -11.29
C VAL A 3 -66.26 37.93 -11.91
N LEU A 4 -66.35 36.69 -11.42
CA LEU A 4 -65.71 35.45 -11.86
C LEU A 4 -65.90 35.19 -13.36
N GLU A 5 -64.93 34.54 -14.01
CA GLU A 5 -65.26 33.60 -15.08
C GLU A 5 -64.19 32.52 -15.22
N GLU A 6 -64.63 31.28 -14.96
CA GLU A 6 -64.02 30.02 -15.37
C GLU A 6 -64.05 29.90 -16.89
N GLN A 7 -63.01 29.34 -17.52
CA GLN A 7 -63.19 28.44 -18.65
C GLN A 7 -62.19 27.28 -18.59
N SER A 8 -62.75 26.08 -18.77
CA SER A 8 -62.14 24.77 -18.68
C SER A 8 -61.70 24.22 -20.04
N LEU A 9 -60.89 23.15 -19.97
CA LEU A 9 -60.71 22.05 -20.94
C LEU A 9 -59.83 22.32 -22.18
N ALA A 10 -58.66 21.69 -22.22
CA ALA A 10 -58.48 20.48 -23.04
C ALA A 10 -57.15 19.78 -22.72
N ASP A 11 -57.28 18.47 -22.56
CA ASP A 11 -56.26 17.44 -22.41
C ASP A 11 -55.31 17.41 -23.62
N VAL A 12 -53.99 17.45 -23.40
CA VAL A 12 -53.00 17.14 -24.44
C VAL A 12 -52.08 16.05 -23.91
N THR A 13 -52.51 14.82 -24.15
CA THR A 13 -51.71 13.61 -24.07
C THR A 13 -50.55 13.72 -25.08
N HIS A 14 -49.31 13.76 -24.59
CA HIS A 14 -48.12 13.60 -25.43
C HIS A 14 -47.87 12.10 -25.66
N THR A 15 -48.26 11.63 -26.84
CA THR A 15 -47.86 10.35 -27.41
C THR A 15 -46.40 10.46 -27.91
N PRO A 16 -45.46 9.59 -27.49
CA PRO A 16 -44.13 9.56 -28.06
C PRO A 16 -44.16 8.98 -29.50
N PRO A 17 -43.28 9.45 -30.40
CA PRO A 17 -43.31 9.01 -31.80
C PRO A 17 -42.75 7.60 -31.98
N ASP A 18 -43.47 6.82 -32.79
CA ASP A 18 -43.10 5.52 -33.33
C ASP A 18 -41.67 5.51 -33.89
N ARG A 19 -40.86 4.55 -33.42
CA ARG A 19 -39.65 4.11 -34.12
C ARG A 19 -39.82 2.64 -34.47
N HIS A 20 -40.01 2.38 -35.76
CA HIS A 20 -39.91 1.06 -36.35
C HIS A 20 -38.53 0.42 -36.08
N PRO A 21 -38.46 -0.91 -35.92
CA PRO A 21 -37.21 -1.62 -35.66
C PRO A 21 -36.35 -1.69 -36.93
N PRO A 22 -35.04 -1.36 -36.88
CA PRO A 22 -34.15 -1.68 -37.96
C PRO A 22 -33.80 -3.18 -37.95
N THR A 23 -33.85 -3.73 -39.15
CA THR A 23 -33.55 -5.09 -39.61
C THR A 23 -32.20 -5.65 -39.14
N GLU A 24 -32.14 -6.97 -38.94
CA GLU A 24 -30.94 -7.77 -38.71
C GLU A 24 -29.86 -7.47 -39.76
N GLY A 25 -28.85 -6.70 -39.35
CA GLY A 25 -27.61 -6.49 -40.08
C GLY A 25 -26.47 -7.18 -39.34
N GLN A 26 -25.78 -8.08 -40.06
CA GLN A 26 -24.62 -8.82 -39.59
C GLN A 26 -23.54 -7.87 -39.03
N TYR A 27 -23.28 -7.94 -37.72
CA TYR A 27 -22.19 -7.21 -37.08
C TYR A 27 -20.89 -7.99 -37.21
N THR A 28 -20.01 -7.53 -38.09
CA THR A 28 -18.61 -7.96 -38.15
C THR A 28 -17.85 -7.43 -36.92
N PRO A 29 -17.00 -8.22 -36.25
CA PRO A 29 -16.23 -7.74 -35.10
C PRO A 29 -15.37 -6.54 -35.51
N ALA A 30 -15.56 -5.41 -34.83
CA ALA A 30 -14.64 -4.29 -34.92
C ALA A 30 -13.28 -4.76 -34.41
N SER A 31 -12.26 -4.60 -35.25
CA SER A 31 -10.85 -4.85 -34.96
C SER A 31 -10.44 -4.21 -33.63
N ASP A 32 -9.74 -4.98 -32.80
CA ASP A 32 -9.15 -4.55 -31.53
C ASP A 32 -8.43 -3.19 -31.65
N PRO A 33 -8.59 -2.28 -30.68
CA PRO A 33 -7.76 -1.09 -30.62
C PRO A 33 -6.31 -1.50 -30.37
N ASP A 34 -5.45 -1.07 -31.30
CA ASP A 34 -4.01 -1.23 -31.29
C ASP A 34 -3.38 -0.85 -29.91
N PRO A 35 -2.71 -1.78 -29.21
CA PRO A 35 -2.12 -1.53 -27.89
C PRO A 35 -0.96 -0.51 -27.90
N ARG A 36 -0.56 0.01 -29.06
CA ARG A 36 0.56 0.96 -29.20
C ARG A 36 0.31 2.38 -28.66
N GLN A 37 -0.83 2.65 -28.01
CA GLN A 37 -1.13 3.98 -27.45
C GLN A 37 -0.86 4.15 -25.94
N SER A 38 -0.41 3.12 -25.21
CA SER A 38 -0.13 3.22 -23.77
C SER A 38 1.35 3.12 -23.35
N GLY A 39 2.30 3.09 -24.30
CA GLY A 39 3.74 3.21 -24.01
C GLY A 39 4.35 2.13 -23.11
N VAL A 40 3.63 1.06 -22.81
CA VAL A 40 4.09 -0.08 -21.99
C VAL A 40 3.81 -1.35 -22.80
N THR A 41 4.88 -1.98 -23.29
CA THR A 41 4.82 -3.25 -24.03
C THR A 41 5.18 -4.39 -23.07
N ILE A 42 4.30 -5.37 -22.94
CA ILE A 42 4.54 -6.58 -22.14
C ILE A 42 4.98 -7.69 -23.11
N TYR A 43 6.22 -8.16 -23.00
CA TYR A 43 6.72 -9.27 -23.81
C TYR A 43 6.55 -10.60 -23.08
N ASN A 44 6.04 -11.61 -23.77
CA ASN A 44 5.79 -12.96 -23.23
C ASN A 44 6.96 -13.94 -23.47
N ASP A 45 8.07 -13.50 -24.06
CA ASP A 45 9.17 -14.39 -24.44
C ASP A 45 10.52 -13.69 -24.28
N CYS A 46 11.19 -13.93 -23.15
CA CYS A 46 12.55 -13.45 -22.89
C CYS A 46 13.53 -14.58 -23.22
N SER A 47 13.91 -14.67 -24.49
CA SER A 47 15.02 -15.54 -24.92
C SER A 47 16.32 -15.09 -24.23
N PRO A 48 17.22 -16.00 -23.83
CA PRO A 48 18.53 -15.64 -23.26
C PRO A 48 19.39 -14.73 -24.17
N ASP A 49 19.02 -14.59 -25.44
CA ASP A 49 19.67 -13.72 -26.41
C ASP A 49 19.07 -12.29 -26.50
N SER A 50 18.03 -11.94 -25.71
CA SER A 50 17.47 -10.59 -25.69
C SER A 50 18.17 -9.64 -24.73
N VAL A 51 18.22 -8.35 -25.11
CA VAL A 51 18.84 -7.24 -24.35
C VAL A 51 18.35 -7.15 -22.90
N CYS A 52 17.12 -7.60 -22.63
CA CYS A 52 16.56 -7.87 -21.31
C CYS A 52 16.56 -9.38 -21.04
N GLY A 53 17.33 -9.80 -20.04
CA GLY A 53 17.40 -11.19 -19.58
C GLY A 53 17.77 -11.23 -18.09
N PRO A 54 17.61 -12.38 -17.41
CA PRO A 54 17.86 -12.52 -15.97
C PRO A 54 19.29 -12.15 -15.55
N ASP A 55 20.24 -12.23 -16.47
CA ASP A 55 21.65 -11.89 -16.25
C ASP A 55 21.99 -10.41 -16.50
N ASN A 56 21.02 -9.57 -16.91
CA ASN A 56 21.28 -8.17 -17.26
C ASN A 56 20.11 -7.20 -16.91
N PRO A 57 19.67 -7.15 -15.64
CA PRO A 57 18.52 -6.34 -15.21
C PRO A 57 18.74 -4.83 -15.33
N ASP A 58 19.99 -4.37 -15.35
CA ASP A 58 20.36 -2.95 -15.41
C ASP A 58 20.19 -2.33 -16.82
N ARG A 59 19.83 -3.14 -17.83
CA ARG A 59 19.63 -2.69 -19.21
C ARG A 59 18.17 -2.60 -19.65
N CYS A 60 17.21 -2.86 -18.76
CA CYS A 60 15.80 -2.72 -19.12
C CYS A 60 15.31 -1.27 -18.99
N PRO A 61 14.67 -0.71 -20.03
CA PRO A 61 13.98 0.57 -19.91
C PRO A 61 12.91 0.51 -18.80
N PRO A 62 12.65 1.61 -18.06
CA PRO A 62 11.67 1.64 -16.96
C PRO A 62 10.23 1.23 -17.34
N THR A 63 9.93 1.10 -18.64
CA THR A 63 8.62 0.82 -19.21
C THR A 63 8.39 -0.66 -19.57
N GLU A 64 9.37 -1.54 -19.34
CA GLU A 64 9.27 -2.96 -19.71
C GLU A 64 9.38 -3.86 -18.45
N VAL A 65 8.33 -4.64 -18.19
CA VAL A 65 8.24 -5.58 -17.05
C VAL A 65 8.54 -6.99 -17.57
N CYS A 66 9.56 -7.66 -17.01
CA CYS A 66 9.86 -9.06 -17.31
C CYS A 66 9.20 -9.95 -16.26
N SER A 67 8.37 -10.91 -16.69
CA SER A 67 7.71 -11.89 -15.81
C SER A 67 8.48 -13.23 -15.86
N PRO A 68 9.22 -13.62 -14.81
CA PRO A 68 9.97 -14.88 -14.84
C PRO A 68 9.08 -16.05 -14.41
N ASN A 69 8.53 -16.77 -15.37
CA ASN A 69 8.20 -18.20 -15.20
C ASN A 69 9.22 -18.99 -16.01
N GLY A 70 10.38 -19.32 -15.41
CA GLY A 70 11.40 -20.00 -16.20
C GLY A 70 12.63 -20.61 -15.55
N TYR A 71 12.84 -20.63 -14.22
CA TYR A 71 13.85 -21.53 -13.62
C TYR A 71 13.48 -21.97 -12.19
N PRO A 72 13.63 -23.26 -11.83
CA PRO A 72 13.47 -23.73 -10.46
C PRO A 72 14.67 -23.30 -9.59
N TYR A 73 14.41 -22.53 -8.54
CA TYR A 73 15.36 -22.19 -7.49
C TYR A 73 15.49 -23.32 -6.45
N SER A 74 16.72 -23.62 -6.04
CA SER A 74 17.05 -24.54 -4.95
C SER A 74 17.86 -23.79 -3.87
N PRO A 75 17.40 -23.72 -2.60
CA PRO A 75 18.08 -22.95 -1.56
C PRO A 75 19.26 -23.71 -0.97
N GLY A 76 20.48 -23.21 -1.21
CA GLY A 76 21.66 -23.57 -0.42
C GLY A 76 21.62 -22.87 0.94
N GLY A 77 21.08 -23.55 1.95
CA GLY A 77 21.02 -23.06 3.33
C GLY A 77 22.35 -23.22 4.07
N GLY A 78 22.89 -22.12 4.59
CA GLY A 78 23.79 -22.12 5.74
C GLY A 78 22.99 -21.89 7.04
N PRO A 79 23.42 -22.43 8.19
CA PRO A 79 22.65 -22.33 9.43
C PRO A 79 22.89 -21.00 10.13
N GLY A 80 21.83 -20.39 10.69
CA GLY A 80 22.01 -19.70 11.98
C GLY A 80 21.40 -18.32 12.24
N VAL A 81 20.49 -17.74 11.44
CA VAL A 81 19.47 -16.75 11.88
C VAL A 81 18.31 -16.87 10.89
N ALA A 82 17.05 -16.88 11.34
CA ALA A 82 15.92 -16.89 10.41
C ALA A 82 15.92 -15.58 9.59
N ALA A 83 16.45 -15.64 8.37
CA ALA A 83 16.53 -14.48 7.49
C ALA A 83 15.13 -13.88 7.28
N ALA A 84 15.04 -12.55 7.27
CA ALA A 84 13.77 -11.89 7.05
C ALA A 84 13.17 -12.36 5.72
N ARG A 85 11.92 -12.83 5.75
CA ARG A 85 11.19 -13.24 4.54
C ARG A 85 10.35 -12.11 3.96
N PHE A 86 10.15 -11.05 4.77
CA PHE A 86 9.26 -9.94 4.51
C PHE A 86 9.89 -8.60 4.91
N LEU A 87 9.79 -7.58 4.06
CA LEU A 87 10.25 -6.22 4.38
C LEU A 87 9.15 -5.17 4.20
N TRP A 88 9.04 -4.24 5.16
CA TRP A 88 8.36 -2.97 4.93
C TRP A 88 9.33 -1.94 4.36
N LEU A 89 8.98 -1.35 3.22
CA LEU A 89 9.72 -0.24 2.63
C LEU A 89 8.90 1.04 2.83
N ASP A 90 9.32 1.82 3.81
CA ASP A 90 8.73 3.10 4.17
C ASP A 90 9.36 4.17 3.28
N LEU A 91 8.78 4.35 2.09
CA LEU A 91 9.33 5.20 1.04
C LEU A 91 9.22 6.69 1.41
N THR A 92 8.10 7.00 2.03
CA THR A 92 7.48 8.30 2.32
C THR A 92 7.37 8.77 3.78
N ARG A 93 7.63 10.01 4.18
CA ARG A 93 6.82 10.66 5.25
C ARG A 93 5.72 11.55 4.69
N ASP A 94 5.74 11.88 3.41
CA ASP A 94 4.69 12.64 2.75
C ASP A 94 3.40 11.82 2.66
N CYS A 95 2.31 12.44 3.09
CA CYS A 95 0.97 11.89 2.98
C CYS A 95 -0.02 13.01 2.69
N SER A 96 -1.03 12.73 1.88
CA SER A 96 -2.12 13.67 1.64
C SER A 96 -2.92 13.91 2.92
N LEU A 97 -3.10 12.89 3.75
CA LEU A 97 -3.93 12.92 4.96
C LEU A 97 -3.21 13.48 6.20
N LYS A 98 -3.97 13.74 7.28
CA LYS A 98 -3.49 14.31 8.55
C LYS A 98 -3.96 13.51 9.76
N CYS A 99 -4.06 12.19 9.63
CA CYS A 99 -4.69 11.33 10.64
C CYS A 99 -4.12 11.55 12.05
N GLY A 100 -5.00 11.71 13.04
CA GLY A 100 -4.62 11.98 14.43
C GLY A 100 -3.83 10.84 15.08
N HIS A 101 -4.04 9.60 14.62
CA HIS A 101 -3.43 8.39 15.18
C HIS A 101 -2.23 7.84 14.38
N CYS A 102 -1.69 8.61 13.43
CA CYS A 102 -0.63 8.11 12.56
C CYS A 102 0.63 7.75 13.36
N TYR A 103 0.92 6.44 13.45
CA TYR A 103 2.10 5.91 14.15
C TYR A 103 3.41 6.47 13.58
N ASN A 104 3.39 6.81 12.29
CA ASN A 104 4.57 7.24 11.55
C ASN A 104 4.75 8.77 11.52
N ALA A 105 3.84 9.49 12.19
CA ALA A 105 3.75 10.96 12.17
C ALA A 105 3.76 11.59 10.75
N SER A 106 3.39 10.82 9.72
CA SER A 106 3.34 11.27 8.33
C SER A 106 2.27 12.32 8.08
N GLY A 107 2.40 13.07 7.00
CA GLY A 107 1.43 14.10 6.62
C GLY A 107 1.97 15.00 5.53
N PRO A 108 1.30 16.13 5.24
CA PRO A 108 1.78 17.06 4.23
C PRO A 108 3.16 17.59 4.61
N SER A 109 4.08 17.52 3.63
CA SER A 109 5.49 17.90 3.79
C SER A 109 6.19 17.11 4.89
N GLY A 110 5.82 15.84 5.08
CA GLY A 110 6.45 14.93 6.01
C GLY A 110 7.93 14.71 5.70
N ASP A 111 8.32 14.58 4.43
CA ASP A 111 9.73 14.37 4.05
C ASP A 111 10.57 15.60 4.38
N LYS A 112 10.04 16.79 4.09
CA LYS A 112 10.70 18.06 4.47
C LYS A 112 10.89 18.17 5.99
N LYS A 113 9.90 17.74 6.78
CA LYS A 113 9.98 17.75 8.24
C LYS A 113 10.99 16.73 8.75
N LEU A 114 10.98 15.52 8.19
CA LEU A 114 11.96 14.48 8.51
C LEU A 114 13.37 14.96 8.20
N LEU A 115 13.59 15.49 6.99
CA LEU A 115 14.90 16.02 6.58
C LEU A 115 15.39 17.11 7.52
N LYS A 116 14.52 18.04 7.93
CA LYS A 116 14.88 19.08 8.93
C LYS A 116 15.42 18.45 10.22
N VAL A 117 14.69 17.50 10.81
CA VAL A 117 15.10 16.81 12.04
C VAL A 117 16.42 16.06 11.86
N LEU A 118 16.58 15.37 10.73
CA LEU A 118 17.80 14.62 10.45
C LEU A 118 19.00 15.57 10.26
N THR A 119 18.83 16.69 9.56
CA THR A 119 19.91 17.66 9.28
C THR A 119 20.41 18.38 10.53
N GLU A 120 19.57 18.50 11.57
CA GLU A 120 20.01 19.02 12.88
C GLU A 120 21.05 18.10 13.54
N SER A 121 20.98 16.78 13.29
CA SER A 121 21.91 15.79 13.83
C SER A 121 23.04 15.41 12.87
N SER A 122 22.83 15.52 11.56
CA SER A 122 23.78 15.14 10.52
C SER A 122 23.58 15.99 9.25
N PRO A 123 24.41 17.03 9.00
CA PRO A 123 24.19 17.99 7.92
C PRO A 123 24.20 17.42 6.49
N SER A 124 24.79 16.23 6.30
CA SER A 124 24.90 15.56 4.99
C SER A 124 23.86 14.46 4.77
N VAL A 125 22.90 14.29 5.69
CA VAL A 125 21.87 13.27 5.56
C VAL A 125 20.94 13.57 4.40
N ALA A 126 20.65 12.54 3.60
CA ALA A 126 19.70 12.59 2.50
C ALA A 126 18.69 11.46 2.64
N LEU A 127 17.48 11.64 2.11
CA LEU A 127 16.50 10.56 2.01
C LEU A 127 16.89 9.58 0.89
N MET A 128 16.39 8.36 0.98
CA MET A 128 16.58 7.27 0.01
C MET A 128 16.08 7.70 -1.37
N GLN A 129 16.95 7.57 -2.38
CA GLN A 129 16.58 7.72 -3.79
C GLN A 129 16.18 6.37 -4.39
N PRO A 130 15.55 6.32 -5.57
CA PRO A 130 15.12 5.06 -6.19
C PRO A 130 16.26 4.04 -6.32
N GLU A 131 17.47 4.50 -6.65
CA GLU A 131 18.67 3.66 -6.80
C GLU A 131 19.10 3.02 -5.47
N ASP A 132 18.86 3.71 -4.34
CA ASP A 132 19.09 3.12 -3.03
C ASP A 132 18.13 1.97 -2.76
N TRP A 133 16.86 2.12 -3.15
CA TRP A 133 15.85 1.06 -3.03
C TRP A 133 16.16 -0.12 -3.94
N PHE A 134 16.61 0.11 -5.18
CA PHE A 134 17.00 -0.97 -6.09
C PHE A 134 18.12 -1.82 -5.49
N ARG A 135 19.17 -1.17 -4.97
CA ARG A 135 20.27 -1.86 -4.27
C ARG A 135 19.78 -2.70 -3.10
N VAL A 136 18.88 -2.14 -2.29
CA VAL A 136 18.28 -2.86 -1.14
C VAL A 136 17.45 -4.05 -1.60
N LEU A 137 16.60 -3.89 -2.60
CA LEU A 137 15.73 -4.94 -3.12
C LEU A 137 16.54 -6.12 -3.68
N HIS A 138 17.58 -5.82 -4.46
CA HIS A 138 18.47 -6.84 -4.99
C HIS A 138 19.15 -7.65 -3.87
N GLN A 139 19.72 -6.96 -2.88
CA GLN A 139 20.32 -7.62 -1.71
C GLN A 139 19.31 -8.40 -0.86
N ALA A 140 18.08 -7.88 -0.75
CA ALA A 140 17.02 -8.52 0.03
C ALA A 140 16.61 -9.87 -0.57
N VAL A 141 16.48 -9.96 -1.90
CA VAL A 141 16.19 -11.22 -2.60
C VAL A 141 17.31 -12.23 -2.39
N GLN A 142 18.57 -11.79 -2.49
CA GLN A 142 19.73 -12.63 -2.19
C GLN A 142 19.73 -13.15 -0.74
N ALA A 143 19.16 -12.39 0.18
CA ALA A 143 18.97 -12.77 1.58
C ALA A 143 17.72 -13.62 1.84
N GLY A 144 16.95 -14.00 0.81
CA GLY A 144 15.77 -14.86 0.93
C GLY A 144 14.46 -14.13 1.23
N VAL A 145 14.42 -12.79 1.07
CA VAL A 145 13.16 -12.03 1.10
C VAL A 145 12.31 -12.43 -0.10
N THR A 146 11.03 -12.73 0.15
CA THR A 146 10.08 -13.18 -0.88
C THR A 146 8.90 -12.24 -1.06
N MET A 147 8.69 -11.32 -0.11
CA MET A 147 7.60 -10.38 -0.13
C MET A 147 8.06 -9.05 0.44
N ILE A 148 7.61 -7.96 -0.17
CA ILE A 148 7.75 -6.63 0.38
C ILE A 148 6.39 -5.97 0.53
N GLN A 149 6.34 -4.95 1.36
CA GLN A 149 5.23 -4.04 1.42
C GLN A 149 5.72 -2.60 1.25
N LEU A 150 5.22 -1.92 0.22
CA LEU A 150 5.44 -0.50 0.01
C LEU A 150 4.48 0.28 0.91
N ILE A 151 5.05 1.09 1.79
CA ILE A 151 4.32 1.91 2.76
C ILE A 151 4.89 3.33 2.79
N GLY A 152 4.47 4.08 3.81
CA GLY A 152 5.13 5.30 4.23
C GLY A 152 4.37 6.50 3.76
N GLY A 153 4.03 7.38 4.70
CA GLY A 153 2.96 8.35 4.53
C GLY A 153 1.87 7.82 3.62
N GLU A 154 1.88 8.31 2.37
CA GLU A 154 1.27 7.65 1.22
C GLU A 154 2.37 7.17 0.23
N PRO A 155 2.59 5.86 0.00
CA PRO A 155 3.67 5.38 -0.87
C PRO A 155 3.57 5.93 -2.29
N THR A 156 2.36 6.18 -2.80
CA THR A 156 2.16 6.73 -4.14
C THR A 156 2.54 8.21 -4.27
N MET A 157 2.91 8.87 -3.17
CA MET A 157 3.48 10.23 -3.19
C MET A 157 5.01 10.21 -3.32
N TYR A 158 5.66 9.06 -3.17
CA TYR A 158 7.10 8.94 -3.41
C TYR A 158 7.38 9.12 -4.91
N HIS A 159 8.38 9.94 -5.24
CA HIS A 159 8.64 10.33 -6.63
C HIS A 159 9.03 9.14 -7.53
N GLY A 160 9.71 8.13 -6.98
CA GLY A 160 10.09 6.89 -7.69
C GLY A 160 9.18 5.70 -7.39
N PHE A 161 7.93 5.93 -6.99
CA PHE A 161 7.02 4.86 -6.55
C PHE A 161 6.88 3.74 -7.60
N THR A 162 6.64 4.10 -8.85
CA THR A 162 6.47 3.15 -9.95
C THR A 162 7.74 2.40 -10.26
N GLU A 163 8.88 3.05 -10.17
CA GLU A 163 10.20 2.50 -10.46
C GLU A 163 10.59 1.46 -9.40
N VAL A 164 10.36 1.77 -8.11
CA VAL A 164 10.58 0.83 -7.01
C VAL A 164 9.64 -0.37 -7.12
N LEU A 165 8.36 -0.16 -7.44
CA LEU A 165 7.39 -1.23 -7.66
C LEU A 165 7.82 -2.15 -8.82
N THR A 166 8.12 -1.57 -9.99
CA THR A 166 8.52 -2.32 -11.18
C THR A 166 9.81 -3.09 -10.94
N TYR A 167 10.81 -2.47 -10.31
CA TYR A 167 12.07 -3.14 -9.99
C TYR A 167 11.87 -4.33 -9.05
N ALA A 168 11.03 -4.19 -8.01
CA ALA A 168 10.70 -5.30 -7.12
C ALA A 168 10.00 -6.46 -7.86
N LEU A 169 9.08 -6.16 -8.78
CA LEU A 169 8.39 -7.17 -9.58
C LEU A 169 9.35 -7.90 -10.53
N ASN A 170 10.27 -7.19 -11.17
CA ASN A 170 11.30 -7.77 -12.04
C ASN A 170 12.24 -8.72 -11.27
N LEU A 171 12.42 -8.52 -9.96
CA LEU A 171 13.15 -9.44 -9.09
C LEU A 171 12.32 -10.64 -8.61
N GLY A 172 11.05 -10.76 -9.05
CA GLY A 172 10.16 -11.86 -8.66
C GLY A 172 9.55 -11.73 -7.25
N LEU A 173 9.62 -10.54 -6.63
CA LEU A 173 9.02 -10.32 -5.32
C LEU A 173 7.50 -10.22 -5.41
N LYS A 174 6.81 -10.73 -4.38
CA LYS A 174 5.42 -10.34 -4.12
C LYS A 174 5.39 -8.95 -3.50
N VAL A 175 4.51 -8.08 -3.96
CA VAL A 175 4.44 -6.70 -3.51
C VAL A 175 3.05 -6.38 -2.99
N GLU A 176 2.94 -5.96 -1.73
CA GLU A 176 1.72 -5.35 -1.21
C GLU A 176 1.89 -3.83 -1.15
N ILE A 177 0.91 -3.06 -1.61
CA ILE A 177 0.93 -1.59 -1.56
C ILE A 177 -0.05 -1.14 -0.49
N TYR A 178 0.46 -0.56 0.60
CA TYR A 178 -0.39 0.00 1.65
C TYR A 178 -0.64 1.49 1.41
N SER A 179 -1.78 1.80 0.80
CA SER A 179 -2.18 3.14 0.39
C SER A 179 -3.45 3.58 1.13
N ASN A 180 -3.60 4.89 1.36
CA ASN A 180 -4.87 5.49 1.77
C ASN A 180 -5.94 5.48 0.65
N LEU A 181 -5.53 5.15 -0.59
CA LEU A 181 -6.38 5.07 -1.78
C LEU A 181 -7.19 6.34 -2.06
N VAL A 182 -6.73 7.51 -1.61
CA VAL A 182 -7.41 8.79 -1.86
C VAL A 182 -7.10 9.30 -3.28
N HIS A 183 -5.84 9.17 -3.71
CA HIS A 183 -5.37 9.64 -5.01
C HIS A 183 -4.63 8.54 -5.75
N VAL A 184 -5.38 7.78 -6.56
CA VAL A 184 -4.83 6.74 -7.44
C VAL A 184 -4.93 7.24 -8.88
N ARG A 185 -3.80 7.37 -9.57
CA ARG A 185 -3.76 7.78 -10.98
C ARG A 185 -4.24 6.63 -11.87
N ASP A 186 -4.91 6.96 -12.98
CA ASP A 186 -5.50 5.94 -13.85
C ASP A 186 -4.46 4.97 -14.45
N ASN A 187 -3.25 5.47 -14.72
CA ASN A 187 -2.15 4.67 -15.23
C ASN A 187 -1.53 3.69 -14.22
N TRP A 188 -1.93 3.71 -12.94
CA TRP A 188 -1.45 2.76 -11.93
C TRP A 188 -2.31 1.49 -11.83
N TRP A 189 -3.57 1.53 -12.24
CA TRP A 189 -4.46 0.37 -12.15
C TRP A 189 -3.96 -0.85 -12.94
N PRO A 190 -3.33 -0.72 -14.13
CA PRO A 190 -2.70 -1.85 -14.80
C PRO A 190 -1.60 -2.50 -13.95
N LEU A 191 -0.77 -1.70 -13.26
CA LEU A 191 0.29 -2.22 -12.38
C LEU A 191 -0.29 -2.98 -11.19
N PHE A 192 -1.41 -2.50 -10.64
CA PHE A 192 -2.07 -3.14 -9.50
C PHE A 192 -2.77 -4.45 -9.85
N GLN A 193 -3.06 -4.71 -11.14
CA GLN A 193 -3.64 -5.95 -11.63
C GLN A 193 -2.60 -7.06 -11.87
N ILE A 194 -1.30 -6.75 -11.77
CA ILE A 194 -0.25 -7.77 -11.87
C ILE A 194 -0.46 -8.80 -10.75
N PRO A 195 -0.49 -10.12 -11.03
CA PRO A 195 -0.84 -11.13 -10.02
C PRO A 195 0.03 -11.14 -8.76
N ALA A 196 1.27 -10.66 -8.86
CA ALA A 196 2.20 -10.53 -7.73
C ALA A 196 1.94 -9.28 -6.85
N VAL A 197 1.00 -8.41 -7.26
CA VAL A 197 0.62 -7.19 -6.56
C VAL A 197 -0.69 -7.37 -5.79
N SER A 198 -0.71 -6.91 -4.54
CA SER A 198 -1.94 -6.75 -3.77
C SER A 198 -2.03 -5.36 -3.14
N LEU A 199 -3.25 -4.94 -2.82
CA LEU A 199 -3.52 -3.67 -2.15
C LEU A 199 -3.83 -3.88 -0.67
N ALA A 200 -3.47 -2.87 0.12
CA ALA A 200 -3.84 -2.74 1.51
C ALA A 200 -4.29 -1.31 1.76
N THR A 201 -5.34 -1.13 2.56
CA THR A 201 -5.80 0.22 2.94
C THR A 201 -6.40 0.25 4.34
N SER A 202 -6.54 1.43 4.90
CA SER A 202 -7.26 1.68 6.16
C SER A 202 -8.61 2.31 5.86
N TYR A 203 -9.65 1.84 6.54
CA TYR A 203 -11.01 2.37 6.42
C TYR A 203 -11.64 2.48 7.81
N TYR A 204 -12.20 3.64 8.14
CA TYR A 204 -12.50 3.97 9.54
C TYR A 204 -14.00 3.98 9.90
N SER A 205 -14.87 4.43 9.00
CA SER A 205 -16.31 4.55 9.23
C SER A 205 -17.07 4.44 7.92
N ASP A 206 -18.31 3.95 7.96
CA ASP A 206 -19.29 4.07 6.87
C ASP A 206 -19.82 5.51 6.73
N ASP A 207 -19.77 6.28 7.82
CA ASP A 207 -20.15 7.67 7.85
C ASP A 207 -19.02 8.55 7.29
N PRO A 208 -19.26 9.34 6.22
CA PRO A 208 -18.22 10.17 5.62
C PRO A 208 -17.64 11.20 6.59
N ALA A 209 -18.46 11.83 7.44
CA ALA A 209 -18.00 12.88 8.34
C ALA A 209 -17.09 12.30 9.43
N GLU A 210 -17.46 11.17 10.04
CA GLU A 210 -16.63 10.48 11.02
C GLU A 210 -15.29 10.01 10.41
N HIS A 211 -15.32 9.43 9.20
CA HIS A 211 -14.11 8.99 8.51
C HIS A 211 -13.17 10.17 8.17
N ASP A 212 -13.73 11.27 7.67
CA ASP A 212 -12.98 12.46 7.29
C ASP A 212 -12.42 13.21 8.50
N GLU A 213 -13.13 13.19 9.63
CA GLU A 213 -12.61 13.67 10.92
C GLU A 213 -11.38 12.87 11.36
N ILE A 214 -11.46 11.53 11.35
CA ILE A 214 -10.36 10.64 11.75
C ILE A 214 -9.11 10.85 10.87
N THR A 215 -9.31 11.04 9.56
CA THR A 215 -8.22 11.22 8.59
C THR A 215 -7.76 12.67 8.45
N GLY A 216 -8.55 13.62 8.96
CA GLY A 216 -8.30 15.06 8.92
C GLY A 216 -8.48 15.71 7.55
N ARG A 217 -9.14 15.03 6.59
CA ARG A 217 -9.46 15.52 5.22
C ARG A 217 -10.62 14.73 4.59
N ASP A 218 -11.29 15.33 3.60
CA ASP A 218 -12.24 14.66 2.70
C ASP A 218 -11.58 13.53 1.91
N SER A 219 -11.76 12.31 2.40
CA SER A 219 -11.09 11.10 1.96
C SER A 219 -12.05 9.94 1.77
N HIS A 220 -13.12 9.86 2.57
CA HIS A 220 -14.04 8.72 2.62
C HIS A 220 -14.55 8.33 1.23
N ARG A 221 -15.15 9.29 0.51
CA ARG A 221 -15.73 9.03 -0.81
C ARG A 221 -14.70 8.49 -1.80
N LYS A 222 -13.49 9.06 -1.81
CA LYS A 222 -12.42 8.66 -2.73
C LYS A 222 -11.86 7.28 -2.39
N THR A 223 -11.54 7.05 -1.12
CA THR A 223 -11.06 5.76 -0.62
C THR A 223 -12.08 4.66 -0.91
N ARG A 224 -13.36 4.88 -0.57
CA ARG A 224 -14.45 3.93 -0.83
C ARG A 224 -14.63 3.64 -2.32
N THR A 225 -14.58 4.66 -3.18
CA THR A 225 -14.67 4.51 -4.64
C THR A 225 -13.50 3.69 -5.19
N ASN A 226 -12.27 3.93 -4.71
CA ASN A 226 -11.10 3.20 -5.17
C ASN A 226 -11.03 1.76 -4.61
N ILE A 227 -11.58 1.50 -3.42
CA ILE A 227 -11.82 0.13 -2.94
C ILE A 227 -12.76 -0.61 -3.90
N ALA A 228 -13.91 -0.01 -4.23
CA ALA A 228 -14.87 -0.62 -5.16
C ALA A 228 -14.25 -0.87 -6.54
N ARG A 229 -13.44 0.07 -7.05
CA ARG A 229 -12.71 -0.09 -8.31
C ARG A 229 -11.70 -1.23 -8.25
N ALA A 230 -10.94 -1.35 -7.16
CA ALA A 230 -9.98 -2.45 -6.98
C ALA A 230 -10.68 -3.81 -7.05
N ILE A 231 -11.82 -3.94 -6.37
CA ILE A 231 -12.65 -5.16 -6.38
C ILE A 231 -13.18 -5.45 -7.79
N GLY A 232 -13.72 -4.43 -8.48
CA GLY A 232 -14.22 -4.57 -9.85
C GLY A 232 -13.16 -4.99 -10.87
N LEU A 233 -11.89 -4.69 -10.60
CA LEU A 233 -10.73 -5.12 -11.41
C LEU A 233 -10.15 -6.47 -10.97
N GLY A 234 -10.75 -7.15 -9.99
CA GLY A 234 -10.24 -8.42 -9.46
C GLY A 234 -8.95 -8.31 -8.65
N ILE A 235 -8.56 -7.10 -8.23
CA ILE A 235 -7.34 -6.86 -7.45
C ILE A 235 -7.58 -7.31 -6.01
N ARG A 236 -6.68 -8.16 -5.49
CA ARG A 236 -6.72 -8.58 -4.08
C ARG A 236 -6.47 -7.38 -3.17
N ILE A 237 -7.45 -7.01 -2.36
CA ILE A 237 -7.35 -5.92 -1.40
C ILE A 237 -7.65 -6.39 0.03
N ARG A 238 -6.76 -6.05 0.97
CA ARG A 238 -7.03 -6.16 2.41
C ARG A 238 -7.35 -4.79 3.00
N VAL A 239 -8.27 -4.75 3.95
CA VAL A 239 -8.72 -3.49 4.57
C VAL A 239 -8.60 -3.60 6.09
N GLY A 240 -7.91 -2.65 6.70
CA GLY A 240 -7.78 -2.55 8.15
C GLY A 240 -8.74 -1.51 8.72
N ILE A 241 -9.53 -1.89 9.72
CA ILE A 241 -10.31 -0.97 10.53
C ILE A 241 -9.58 -0.76 11.85
N VAL A 242 -9.01 0.43 12.04
CA VAL A 242 -8.37 0.81 13.30
C VAL A 242 -9.38 1.57 14.15
N ARG A 243 -9.64 1.09 15.36
CA ARG A 243 -10.47 1.79 16.33
C ARG A 243 -9.68 2.94 16.96
N VAL A 244 -10.11 4.17 16.67
CA VAL A 244 -9.50 5.44 17.11
C VAL A 244 -10.24 6.05 18.31
N ASN A 245 -11.56 5.85 18.38
CA ASN A 245 -12.37 6.29 19.51
C ASN A 245 -13.46 5.26 19.88
N PRO A 246 -14.07 5.34 21.07
CA PRO A 246 -15.08 4.38 21.52
C PRO A 246 -16.39 4.41 20.72
N THR A 247 -16.76 5.58 20.20
CA THR A 247 -18.04 5.80 19.51
C THR A 247 -17.99 5.45 18.02
N GLN A 248 -16.80 5.17 17.48
CA GLN A 248 -16.56 4.87 16.08
C GLN A 248 -17.44 3.73 15.57
N ARG A 249 -18.05 3.92 14.40
CA ARG A 249 -18.96 2.99 13.72
C ARG A 249 -18.23 1.81 13.06
N VAL A 250 -17.43 1.10 13.86
CA VAL A 250 -16.53 0.01 13.43
C VAL A 250 -17.28 -1.19 12.83
N ARG A 251 -18.50 -1.49 13.32
CA ARG A 251 -19.31 -2.61 12.80
C ARG A 251 -19.98 -2.24 11.49
N GLU A 252 -20.44 -1.00 11.38
CA GLU A 252 -21.05 -0.42 10.20
C GLU A 252 -20.03 -0.31 9.07
N ALA A 253 -18.81 0.19 9.37
CA ALA A 253 -17.69 0.23 8.42
C ALA A 253 -17.39 -1.14 7.82
N ARG A 254 -17.40 -2.20 8.64
CA ARG A 254 -17.23 -3.57 8.13
C ARG A 254 -18.37 -3.99 7.22
N ARG A 255 -19.63 -3.74 7.60
CA ARG A 255 -20.78 -4.08 6.74
C ARG A 255 -20.70 -3.35 5.41
N ASP A 256 -20.24 -2.10 5.39
CA ASP A 256 -20.04 -1.35 4.14
C ASP A 256 -18.95 -1.99 3.27
N LEU A 257 -17.82 -2.39 3.83
CA LEU A 257 -16.76 -3.09 3.10
C LEU A 257 -17.22 -4.46 2.55
N GLU A 258 -17.98 -5.22 3.33
CA GLU A 258 -18.57 -6.48 2.89
C GLU A 258 -19.57 -6.25 1.74
N ALA A 259 -20.39 -5.19 1.84
CA ALA A 259 -21.32 -4.79 0.78
C ALA A 259 -20.62 -4.33 -0.51
N LEU A 260 -19.41 -3.77 -0.41
CA LEU A 260 -18.55 -3.47 -1.56
C LEU A 260 -17.93 -4.73 -2.20
N GLY A 261 -17.94 -5.87 -1.51
CA GLY A 261 -17.36 -7.13 -1.97
C GLY A 261 -15.98 -7.45 -1.38
N VAL A 262 -15.52 -6.74 -0.34
CA VAL A 262 -14.30 -7.14 0.38
C VAL A 262 -14.57 -8.43 1.14
N GLN A 263 -13.76 -9.45 0.91
CA GLN A 263 -13.94 -10.74 1.57
C GLN A 263 -13.75 -10.60 3.10
N PRO A 264 -14.62 -11.20 3.93
CA PRO A 264 -14.55 -11.08 5.39
C PRO A 264 -13.21 -11.41 6.05
N ASN A 265 -12.44 -12.33 5.47
CA ASN A 265 -11.10 -12.74 5.93
C ASN A 265 -9.98 -11.75 5.54
N LEU A 266 -10.28 -10.78 4.68
CA LEU A 266 -9.38 -9.69 4.29
C LEU A 266 -9.66 -8.39 5.05
N ILE A 267 -10.66 -8.39 5.94
CA ILE A 267 -10.99 -7.29 6.84
C ILE A 267 -10.35 -7.54 8.20
N GLY A 268 -9.31 -6.76 8.53
CA GLY A 268 -8.61 -6.81 9.80
C GLY A 268 -9.09 -5.72 10.76
N TYR A 269 -8.92 -5.97 12.06
CA TYR A 269 -9.15 -4.96 13.09
C TYR A 269 -7.88 -4.73 13.91
N ASP A 270 -7.65 -3.48 14.26
CA ASP A 270 -6.64 -3.10 15.24
C ASP A 270 -7.17 -1.94 16.10
N ARG A 271 -6.42 -1.62 17.15
CA ARG A 271 -6.60 -0.38 17.93
C ARG A 271 -5.49 0.59 17.59
N VAL A 272 -5.68 1.85 17.97
CA VAL A 272 -4.55 2.78 18.02
C VAL A 272 -3.51 2.24 18.99
N ARG A 273 -2.27 2.17 18.49
CA ARG A 273 -1.08 1.90 19.31
C ARG A 273 -0.44 3.23 19.66
N ALA A 274 0.14 3.33 20.84
CA ALA A 274 0.65 4.58 21.38
C ALA A 274 2.01 4.99 20.79
N PHE A 275 2.09 5.06 19.46
CA PHE A 275 3.25 5.49 18.67
C PHE A 275 2.92 6.71 17.83
N GLY A 276 3.93 7.52 17.51
CA GLY A 276 3.78 8.73 16.70
C GLY A 276 2.70 9.65 17.27
N ARG A 277 1.76 10.09 16.43
CA ARG A 277 0.65 10.94 16.90
C ARG A 277 -0.39 10.19 17.74
N GLY A 278 -0.44 8.86 17.66
CA GLY A 278 -1.31 8.03 18.48
C GLY A 278 -0.86 7.89 19.94
N GLN A 279 0.33 8.39 20.30
CA GLN A 279 0.92 8.26 21.64
C GLN A 279 0.06 8.89 22.75
N GLY A 280 -0.62 10.01 22.47
CA GLY A 280 -1.38 10.74 23.49
C GLY A 280 -0.48 11.13 24.67
N GLN A 281 -0.84 10.69 25.89
CA GLN A 281 -0.06 10.89 27.12
C GLN A 281 0.88 9.71 27.48
N HIS A 282 0.94 8.66 26.66
CA HIS A 282 1.78 7.49 26.97
C HIS A 282 3.27 7.83 26.86
N ALA A 283 4.11 7.04 27.55
CA ALA A 283 5.55 7.13 27.42
C ALA A 283 5.97 6.83 25.97
N ALA A 284 6.95 7.59 25.47
CA ALA A 284 7.49 7.34 24.14
C ALA A 284 8.15 5.95 24.12
N CYS A 285 7.96 5.21 23.03
CA CYS A 285 8.64 3.93 22.79
C CYS A 285 8.28 2.82 23.80
N ASP A 286 7.04 2.80 24.31
CA ASP A 286 6.58 1.74 25.21
C ASP A 286 6.50 0.38 24.49
N VAL A 287 7.35 -0.56 24.92
CA VAL A 287 7.39 -1.93 24.37
C VAL A 287 6.09 -2.68 24.59
N ASN A 288 5.24 -2.26 25.54
CA ASN A 288 3.94 -2.88 25.79
C ASN A 288 2.93 -2.67 24.67
N GLU A 289 3.18 -1.69 23.80
CA GLU A 289 2.36 -1.38 22.62
C GLU A 289 2.78 -2.22 21.39
N LEU A 290 3.85 -3.03 21.50
CA LEU A 290 4.28 -3.96 20.45
C LEU A 290 3.55 -5.31 20.54
N CYS A 291 3.46 -6.00 19.40
CA CYS A 291 2.75 -7.29 19.31
C CYS A 291 3.61 -8.52 19.62
N GLY A 292 4.88 -8.34 19.99
CA GLY A 292 5.80 -9.44 20.32
C GLY A 292 6.41 -10.17 19.11
N ARG A 293 6.27 -9.65 17.89
CA ARG A 293 6.81 -10.26 16.65
C ARG A 293 7.78 -9.36 15.89
N CYS A 294 8.37 -8.39 16.58
CA CYS A 294 9.37 -7.51 15.97
C CYS A 294 10.61 -8.33 15.58
N GLY A 295 11.10 -8.17 14.35
CA GLY A 295 12.26 -8.91 13.84
C GLY A 295 11.99 -10.37 13.46
N ASP A 296 10.86 -10.95 13.89
CA ASP A 296 10.47 -12.33 13.58
C ASP A 296 10.10 -12.50 12.10
N GLY A 297 11.11 -12.86 11.30
CA GLY A 297 11.03 -13.04 9.85
C GLY A 297 10.75 -11.75 9.07
N ARG A 298 10.94 -10.59 9.70
CA ARG A 298 10.52 -9.29 9.16
C ARG A 298 11.42 -8.15 9.60
N ALA A 299 11.51 -7.10 8.78
CA ALA A 299 12.13 -5.83 9.15
C ALA A 299 11.47 -4.66 8.39
N ALA A 300 11.77 -3.44 8.80
CA ALA A 300 11.34 -2.22 8.13
C ALA A 300 12.55 -1.35 7.78
N ILE A 301 12.43 -0.60 6.69
CA ILE A 301 13.45 0.34 6.22
C ILE A 301 12.79 1.69 6.03
N GLY A 302 13.30 2.71 6.74
CA GLY A 302 12.80 4.08 6.72
C GLY A 302 13.25 4.89 5.50
N PRO A 303 12.67 6.09 5.27
CA PRO A 303 13.07 6.98 4.17
C PRO A 303 14.51 7.49 4.28
N ASP A 304 15.13 7.39 5.45
CA ASP A 304 16.54 7.74 5.71
C ASP A 304 17.49 6.54 5.58
N GLY A 305 16.96 5.36 5.22
CA GLY A 305 17.70 4.10 5.15
C GLY A 305 17.85 3.38 6.48
N THR A 306 17.31 3.92 7.58
CA THR A 306 17.38 3.26 8.89
C THR A 306 16.60 1.95 8.86
N VAL A 307 17.23 0.86 9.32
CA VAL A 307 16.61 -0.46 9.43
C VAL A 307 16.14 -0.67 10.87
N THR A 308 14.93 -1.18 11.03
CA THR A 308 14.35 -1.54 12.32
C THR A 308 13.65 -2.90 12.26
N PRO A 309 13.44 -3.57 13.42
CA PRO A 309 12.74 -4.87 13.46
C PRO A 309 11.28 -4.82 12.96
N CYS A 310 10.65 -3.65 12.97
CA CYS A 310 9.24 -3.44 12.62
C CYS A 310 8.95 -1.95 12.42
N ILE A 311 7.91 -1.63 11.64
CA ILE A 311 7.41 -0.27 11.41
C ILE A 311 7.00 0.46 12.70
N MET A 312 6.58 -0.29 13.72
CA MET A 312 6.16 0.25 15.02
C MET A 312 7.30 0.33 16.04
N SER A 313 8.52 -0.08 15.67
CA SER A 313 9.68 -0.08 16.57
C SER A 313 10.79 0.85 16.05
N SER A 314 10.42 2.05 15.60
CA SER A 314 11.33 2.99 14.93
C SER A 314 12.52 3.43 15.80
N TRP A 315 12.43 3.30 17.12
CA TRP A 315 13.51 3.59 18.05
C TRP A 315 14.55 2.47 18.18
N LEU A 316 14.19 1.24 17.80
CA LEU A 316 15.08 0.08 17.79
C LEU A 316 15.85 0.04 16.47
N LYS A 317 16.85 0.92 16.33
CA LYS A 317 17.68 1.01 15.13
C LYS A 317 18.63 -0.18 15.09
N ALA A 318 18.51 -1.01 14.06
CA ALA A 318 19.36 -2.16 13.81
C ALA A 318 20.53 -1.84 12.86
N GLY A 319 20.44 -0.76 12.08
CA GLY A 319 21.50 -0.35 11.15
C GLY A 319 20.99 0.64 10.12
N ASN A 320 21.79 0.91 9.08
CA ASN A 320 21.38 1.75 7.95
C ASN A 320 21.89 1.18 6.61
N VAL A 321 20.98 1.01 5.64
CA VAL A 321 21.28 0.41 4.32
C VAL A 321 22.14 1.30 3.40
N LYS A 322 22.40 2.55 3.81
CA LYS A 322 23.33 3.45 3.13
C LYS A 322 24.78 3.18 3.53
N THR A 323 25.01 2.51 4.67
CA THR A 323 26.35 2.25 5.20
C THR A 323 26.69 0.77 5.29
N ALA A 324 25.70 -0.13 5.29
CA ALA A 324 25.90 -1.56 5.34
C ALA A 324 24.88 -2.33 4.46
N PRO A 325 25.23 -3.50 3.89
CA PRO A 325 24.27 -4.33 3.17
C PRO A 325 23.13 -4.81 4.07
N ILE A 326 21.91 -4.87 3.52
CA ILE A 326 20.73 -5.27 4.31
C ILE A 326 20.89 -6.65 4.94
N ALA A 327 21.49 -7.61 4.22
CA ALA A 327 21.74 -8.96 4.74
C ALA A 327 22.60 -8.95 6.02
N GLY A 328 23.65 -8.12 6.04
CA GLY A 328 24.52 -7.96 7.20
C GLY A 328 23.80 -7.31 8.39
N ILE A 329 22.94 -6.33 8.12
CA ILE A 329 22.13 -5.69 9.16
C ILE A 329 21.12 -6.67 9.76
N LEU A 330 20.44 -7.47 8.93
CA LEU A 330 19.46 -8.45 9.38
C LEU A 330 20.08 -9.56 10.24
N ALA A 331 21.33 -9.94 9.96
CA ALA A 331 22.09 -10.93 10.72
C ALA A 331 22.95 -10.31 11.85
N GLY A 332 22.91 -8.98 12.02
CA GLY A 332 23.78 -8.25 12.94
C GLY A 332 23.37 -8.33 14.40
N GLU A 333 24.31 -7.96 15.29
CA GLU A 333 24.12 -7.99 16.74
C GLU A 333 23.01 -7.04 17.19
N GLU A 334 22.89 -5.86 16.57
CA GLU A 334 21.87 -4.88 16.90
C GLU A 334 20.46 -5.37 16.58
N MET A 335 20.28 -6.11 15.47
CA MET A 335 19.00 -6.75 15.14
C MET A 335 18.69 -7.85 16.16
N ALA A 336 19.67 -8.70 16.49
CA ALA A 336 19.51 -9.75 17.49
C ALA A 336 19.18 -9.19 18.88
N ALA A 337 19.85 -8.11 19.31
CA ALA A 337 19.58 -7.42 20.57
C ALA A 337 18.17 -6.83 20.61
N ALA A 338 17.72 -6.22 19.50
CA ALA A 338 16.36 -5.69 19.40
C ALA A 338 15.28 -6.79 19.46
N MET A 339 15.57 -7.97 18.91
CA MET A 339 14.70 -9.15 18.98
C MET A 339 14.69 -9.81 20.37
N ALA A 340 15.76 -9.68 21.14
CA ALA A 340 15.89 -10.24 22.48
C ALA A 340 15.18 -9.41 23.57
N LEU A 341 14.64 -8.23 23.22
CA LEU A 341 13.90 -7.43 24.18
C LEU A 341 12.68 -8.19 24.71
N PRO A 342 12.36 -8.07 26.01
CA PRO A 342 11.19 -8.71 26.61
C PRO A 342 9.92 -8.01 26.12
N LEU A 343 9.49 -8.38 24.92
CA LEU A 343 8.23 -7.92 24.35
C LEU A 343 7.07 -8.65 25.03
N PRO A 344 5.88 -8.03 25.11
CA PRO A 344 4.70 -8.73 25.58
C PRO A 344 4.53 -10.01 24.78
N ALA A 345 4.33 -11.15 25.48
CA ALA A 345 3.78 -12.36 24.84
C ALA A 345 2.58 -11.90 24.00
N ALA A 346 2.43 -12.36 22.75
CA ALA A 346 1.49 -11.84 21.77
C ALA A 346 0.05 -11.73 22.34
N LYS A 347 -0.23 -10.66 23.09
CA LYS A 347 -1.48 -10.42 23.84
C LYS A 347 -2.61 -10.11 22.88
N TRP A 348 -2.26 -9.65 21.68
CA TRP A 348 -3.17 -9.02 20.76
C TRP A 348 -3.12 -9.77 19.42
N ARG A 349 -4.14 -10.59 19.17
CA ARG A 349 -4.40 -11.14 17.84
C ARG A 349 -5.16 -10.09 17.03
N ILE A 350 -4.68 -9.77 15.83
CA ILE A 350 -5.50 -9.13 14.80
C ILE A 350 -6.66 -10.09 14.55
N GLY A 351 -7.87 -9.71 14.96
CA GLY A 351 -9.03 -10.59 15.00
C GLY A 351 -10.33 -9.80 15.08
N PRO A 352 -11.49 -10.44 14.86
CA PRO A 352 -12.79 -9.77 14.86
C PRO A 352 -13.04 -9.03 16.18
N PRO A 353 -13.92 -8.00 16.20
CA PRO A 353 -14.10 -7.06 17.30
C PRO A 353 -14.52 -7.70 18.63
N ASP A 354 -14.88 -8.98 18.63
CA ASP A 354 -15.32 -9.73 19.81
C ASP A 354 -14.24 -10.70 20.37
N ALA A 355 -13.00 -10.66 19.85
CA ALA A 355 -11.88 -11.37 20.45
C ALA A 355 -11.36 -10.56 21.66
N ARG A 356 -11.79 -10.99 22.87
CA ARG A 356 -11.41 -10.42 24.17
C ARG A 356 -9.90 -10.39 24.40
#